data_AF-A0A2A4UC65-F1
#
_entry.id   AF-A0A2A4UC65-F1
#
_cell.length_a   1.000
_cell.length_b   1.000
_cell.length_c   1.000
_cell.angle_alpha   90.00
_cell.angle_beta   90.00
_cell.angle_gamma   90.00
#
_symmetry.space_group_name_H-M   'P 1'
#
loop_
_entity.id
_entity.type
_entity.pdbx_description
1 polymer ?
#
loop_
_entity_poly.entity_id
_entity_poly.type
_entity_poly.pdbx_seq_one_letter_code
_entity_poly.pdbx_strand_id
1 'polypeptide(L)' 'MSQKKITKKELLVKAAEFDLKGVQKLKKEGLIHAIQIAEGNDACFTNIQNCAVSPCLYRAECQTA' A
#
# COMPACT_ATOMS: atom_id res chain seq x y z
N MET A 1 6.11 16.71 -9.19
CA MET A 1 5.10 16.03 -8.35
C MET A 1 5.81 15.53 -7.09
N SER A 2 5.72 16.25 -5.97
CA SER A 2 6.43 15.91 -4.74
C SER A 2 5.93 14.58 -4.18
N GLN A 3 6.78 13.53 -4.21
CA GLN A 3 6.50 12.24 -3.61
C GLN A 3 6.46 12.39 -2.08
N LYS A 4 5.31 12.83 -1.56
CA LYS A 4 5.07 13.06 -0.12
C LYS A 4 5.25 11.73 0.59
N LYS A 5 6.37 11.46 1.26
CA LYS A 5 6.65 10.17 1.93
C LYS A 5 5.45 9.75 2.78
N ILE A 6 4.78 8.65 2.42
CA ILE A 6 3.67 8.13 3.21
C ILE A 6 4.24 7.48 4.47
N THR A 7 3.68 7.81 5.63
CA THR A 7 4.13 7.24 6.90
C THR A 7 3.30 6.00 7.25
N LYS A 8 3.79 5.16 8.17
CA LYS A 8 3.03 4.00 8.64
C LYS A 8 1.65 4.39 9.20
N LYS A 9 1.53 5.58 9.80
CA LYS A 9 0.25 6.10 10.31
C LYS A 9 -0.76 6.32 9.18
N GLU A 10 -0.33 6.95 8.08
CA GLU A 10 -1.18 7.17 6.91
C GLU A 10 -1.64 5.84 6.29
N LEU A 11 -0.76 4.83 6.24
CA LEU A 11 -1.12 3.48 5.80
C LEU A 11 -2.19 2.85 6.69
N LEU A 12 -2.10 3.03 8.00
CA LEU A 12 -3.08 2.49 8.93
C LEU A 12 -4.44 3.18 8.80
N VAL A 13 -4.46 4.49 8.58
CA VAL A 13 -5.70 5.23 8.31
C VAL A 13 -6.35 4.71 7.03
N LYS A 14 -5.58 4.56 5.94
CA LYS A 14 -6.05 3.97 4.68
C LYS A 14 -6.58 2.56 4.87
N ALA A 15 -5.85 1.71 5.59
CA ALA A 15 -6.29 0.34 5.84
C ALA A 15 -7.58 0.27 6.66
N ALA A 16 -7.81 1.23 7.56
CA ALA A 16 -9.07 1.35 8.29
C ALA A 16 -10.24 1.75 7.37
N GLU A 17 -10.02 2.53 6.31
CA GLU A 17 -11.05 2.83 5.29
C GLU A 17 -11.54 1.55 4.57
N PHE A 18 -10.71 0.52 4.50
CA PHE A 18 -11.02 -0.78 3.89
C PHE A 18 -11.46 -1.87 4.90
N ASP A 19 -11.74 -1.51 6.15
CA ASP A 19 -12.05 -2.44 7.26
C ASP A 19 -10.98 -3.54 7.46
N LEU A 20 -9.72 -3.27 7.15
CA LEU A 20 -8.65 -4.26 7.28
C LEU A 20 -8.27 -4.48 8.75
N LYS A 21 -8.58 -5.67 9.27
CA LYS A 21 -8.26 -6.08 10.64
C LYS A 21 -6.89 -6.74 10.73
N GLY A 22 -6.17 -6.50 11.83
CA GLY A 22 -4.85 -7.12 12.08
C GLY A 22 -3.64 -6.45 11.41
N VAL A 23 -3.87 -5.48 10.53
CA VAL A 23 -2.79 -4.76 9.79
C VAL A 23 -1.89 -3.89 10.67
N GLN A 24 -2.31 -3.57 11.90
CA GLN A 24 -1.52 -2.80 12.87
C GLN A 24 -0.19 -3.48 13.22
N LYS A 25 -0.19 -4.82 13.22
CA LYS A 25 0.99 -5.65 13.50
C LYS A 25 1.89 -5.82 12.28
N LEU A 26 1.43 -5.46 11.08
CA LEU A 26 2.21 -5.59 9.87
C LEU A 26 3.29 -4.50 9.76
N LYS A 27 4.38 -4.84 9.09
CA LYS A 27 5.38 -3.88 8.63
C LYS A 27 4.78 -3.04 7.50
N LYS A 28 5.46 -1.95 7.13
CA LYS A 28 5.00 -1.05 6.06
C LYS A 28 4.62 -1.82 4.78
N GLU A 29 5.47 -2.74 4.36
CA GLU A 29 5.26 -3.55 3.15
C GLU A 29 3.99 -4.39 3.24
N GLY A 30 3.80 -5.13 4.33
CA GLY A 30 2.58 -5.91 4.55
C GLY A 30 1.31 -5.06 4.66
N LEU A 31 1.41 -3.83 5.22
CA LEU A 31 0.32 -2.86 5.21
C LEU A 31 -0.05 -2.44 3.79
N ILE A 32 0.95 -2.14 2.96
CA ILE A 32 0.73 -1.75 1.57
C ILE A 32 0.12 -2.91 0.79
N HIS A 33 0.64 -4.12 0.93
CA HIS A 33 0.09 -5.31 0.27
C HIS A 33 -1.37 -5.56 0.67
N ALA A 34 -1.69 -5.49 1.97
CA ALA A 34 -3.06 -5.67 2.45
C ALA A 34 -4.03 -4.62 1.89
N ILE A 35 -3.62 -3.35 1.85
CA ILE A 35 -4.41 -2.26 1.25
C ILE A 35 -4.62 -2.52 -0.23
N GLN A 36 -3.58 -2.92 -0.96
CA GLN A 36 -3.67 -3.22 -2.39
C GLN A 36 -4.59 -4.40 -2.69
N ILE A 37 -4.56 -5.46 -1.87
CA ILE A 37 -5.51 -6.58 -1.98
C ILE A 37 -6.95 -6.06 -1.80
N ALA A 38 -7.19 -5.23 -0.79
CA ALA A 38 -8.51 -4.65 -0.53
C ALA A 38 -8.99 -3.72 -1.66
N GLU A 39 -8.06 -3.03 -2.34
CA GLU A 39 -8.34 -2.25 -3.54
C GLU A 39 -8.58 -3.12 -4.79
N GLY A 40 -8.28 -4.42 -4.76
CA GLY A 40 -8.32 -5.31 -5.93
C GLY A 40 -7.06 -5.24 -6.80
N ASN A 41 -5.99 -4.62 -6.30
CA ASN A 41 -4.71 -4.37 -6.96
C ASN A 41 -3.59 -5.30 -6.46
N ASP A 42 -3.89 -6.53 -6.05
CA ASP A 42 -2.92 -7.50 -5.51
C ASP A 42 -1.70 -7.69 -6.43
N ALA A 43 -1.94 -7.81 -7.74
CA ALA A 43 -0.89 -7.97 -8.75
C ALA A 43 0.07 -6.76 -8.84
N CYS A 44 -0.25 -5.61 -8.23
CA CYS A 44 0.67 -4.49 -8.21
C CYS A 44 1.86 -4.75 -7.26
N PHE A 45 1.64 -5.36 -6.10
CA PHE A 45 2.69 -5.58 -5.11
C PHE A 45 3.78 -6.50 -5.70
N THR A 46 5.04 -6.07 -5.68
CA THR A 46 6.24 -6.78 -6.19
C THR A 46 6.25 -7.23 -7.66
N ASN A 47 5.16 -7.07 -8.43
CA ASN A 47 5.04 -7.61 -9.79
C ASN A 47 4.97 -6.51 -10.88
N ILE A 48 4.10 -5.50 -10.71
CA ILE A 48 3.95 -4.42 -11.72
C ILE A 48 4.91 -3.30 -11.43
N GLN A 49 5.87 -3.05 -12.33
CA GLN A 49 6.76 -1.90 -12.21
C GLN A 49 6.09 -0.62 -12.74
N ASN A 50 6.25 0.51 -12.03
CA ASN A 50 5.75 1.82 -12.44
C ASN A 50 4.21 1.90 -12.55
N CYS A 51 3.50 1.26 -11.62
CA CYS A 51 2.05 1.37 -11.54
C CYS A 51 1.66 2.81 -11.17
N ALA A 52 1.18 3.57 -12.16
CA ALA A 52 0.73 4.95 -12.04
C ALA A 52 -0.79 5.04 -11.81
N VAL A 53 -1.42 3.96 -11.34
CA VAL A 53 -2.87 3.92 -11.08
C VAL A 53 -3.16 4.74 -9.83
N SER A 54 -3.80 5.89 -9.98
CA SER A 54 -4.47 6.57 -8.87
C SER A 54 -5.85 5.94 -8.68
N PRO A 55 -6.28 5.62 -7.44
CA PRO A 55 -5.72 6.00 -6.14
C PRO A 55 -4.80 4.93 -5.49
N CYS A 56 -4.37 3.91 -6.25
CA CYS A 56 -3.56 2.81 -5.72
C CYS A 56 -2.37 3.37 -4.96
N LEU A 57 -2.18 2.87 -3.74
CA LEU A 57 -1.16 3.37 -2.82
C LEU A 57 0.29 2.98 -3.19
N TYR A 58 0.49 2.67 -4.47
CA TYR A 58 1.71 2.18 -5.08
C TYR A 58 2.86 3.18 -4.92
N ARG A 59 3.98 2.72 -4.39
CA ARG A 59 5.22 3.49 -4.20
C ARG A 59 6.41 2.67 -4.67
N ALA A 60 7.56 3.32 -4.86
CA ALA A 60 8.82 2.62 -5.12
C ALA A 60 9.15 1.58 -4.03
N GLU A 61 8.70 1.80 -2.78
CA GLU A 61 8.84 0.83 -1.68
C GLU A 61 8.05 -0.48 -1.91
N CYS A 62 7.13 -0.55 -2.88
CA CYS A 62 6.42 -1.79 -3.26
C CYS A 62 7.25 -2.73 -4.13
N GLN A 63 8.43 -2.29 -4.61
CA GLN A 63 9.30 -3.03 -5.52
C GLN A 63 10.57 -3.58 -4.86
N THR A 64 10.90 -3.09 -3.67
CA THR A 64 12.04 -3.56 -2.88
C THR A 64 11.52 -4.54 -1.85
N ALA A 65 11.44 -5.81 -2.23
CA ALA A 65 11.21 -6.93 -1.31
C ALA A 65 12.38 -7.12 -0.32
#